data_AF-A0AAP4N732-F1
#
_entry.id   AF-A0AAP4N732-F1
#
_cell.length_a   1.000
_cell.length_b   1.000
_cell.length_c   1.000
_cell.angle_alpha   90.00
_cell.angle_beta   90.00
_cell.angle_gamma   90.00
#
_symmetry.space_group_name_H-M   'P 1'
#
loop_
_entity.id
_entity.type
_entity.pdbx_description
1 polymer ?
#
loop_
_entity_poly.entity_id
_entity_poly.type
_entity_poly.pdbx_seq_one_letter_code
_entity_poly.pdbx_strand_id
1 'polypeptide(L)'
;MFAGLIIVVVLALVGTGIWALQLERRIVTMQLATHKMMFPNQVRSGRKTYIRNLYRENTIAKWVRRLGLIGSIVGGLTLAYAIGNQFYSEFGQLPIIGNFYVFPTDYLTERDHALWVLAVATMIAGVAWSWLAKWLHDALLAANKTTGVQSATDLYWTPDEIIHQRLWLKITLQGLLVVGGVLLLIAAMTGALPNPGEAWI
;
A
#
# COMPACT_ATOMS: atom_id res chain seq x y z
N MET A 1 1.32 -15.47 20.96
CA MET A 1 0.33 -15.54 19.86
C MET A 1 0.44 -14.34 18.91
N PHE A 2 0.42 -13.10 19.39
CA PHE A 2 0.48 -11.90 18.54
C PHE A 2 1.75 -11.77 17.68
N ALA A 3 2.94 -12.07 18.23
CA ALA A 3 4.19 -12.04 17.47
C ALA A 3 4.14 -12.95 16.22
N GLY A 4 3.61 -14.16 16.36
CA GLY A 4 3.42 -15.09 15.23
C GLY A 4 2.48 -14.53 14.16
N LEU A 5 1.38 -13.88 14.56
CA LEU A 5 0.45 -13.24 13.62
C LEU A 5 1.10 -12.04 12.92
N ILE A 6 1.89 -11.23 13.62
CA ILE A 6 2.63 -10.11 13.03
C ILE A 6 3.61 -10.64 11.97
N ILE A 7 4.37 -11.70 12.28
CA ILE A 7 5.28 -12.34 11.33
C ILE A 7 4.51 -12.83 10.09
N VAL A 8 3.38 -13.49 10.28
CA VAL A 8 2.54 -13.96 9.16
C VAL A 8 2.06 -12.79 8.29
N VAL A 9 1.64 -11.66 8.88
CA VAL A 9 1.24 -10.47 8.14
C VAL A 9 2.42 -9.87 7.36
N VAL A 10 3.60 -9.78 7.97
CA VAL A 10 4.81 -9.29 7.30
C VAL A 10 5.17 -10.20 6.10
N LEU A 11 5.15 -11.52 6.28
CA LEU A 11 5.40 -12.47 5.21
C LEU A 11 4.34 -12.35 4.09
N ALA A 12 3.07 -12.17 4.45
CA ALA A 12 2.00 -11.96 3.48
C ALA A 12 2.17 -10.63 2.70
N LEU A 13 2.65 -9.56 3.36
CA LEU A 13 2.97 -8.29 2.69
C LEU A 13 4.12 -8.45 1.69
N VAL A 14 5.18 -9.18 2.06
CA VAL A 14 6.28 -9.53 1.16
C VAL A 14 5.78 -10.35 -0.04
N GLY A 15 4.98 -11.39 0.21
CA GLY A 15 4.36 -12.20 -0.85
C GLY A 15 3.49 -11.38 -1.79
N THR A 16 2.70 -10.45 -1.26
CA THR A 16 1.86 -9.52 -2.04
C THR A 16 2.74 -8.58 -2.88
N GLY A 17 3.86 -8.11 -2.34
CA GLY A 17 4.84 -7.32 -3.09
C GLY A 17 5.46 -8.08 -4.27
N ILE A 18 5.83 -9.35 -4.06
CA ILE A 18 6.33 -10.23 -5.13
C ILE A 18 5.25 -10.45 -6.20
N TRP A 19 4.01 -10.71 -5.79
CA TRP A 19 2.87 -10.87 -6.71
C TRP A 19 2.66 -9.60 -7.55
N ALA A 20 2.79 -8.41 -6.95
CA ALA A 20 2.69 -7.15 -7.67
C ALA A 20 3.74 -7.03 -8.79
N LEU A 21 4.99 -7.39 -8.51
CA LEU A 21 6.09 -7.36 -9.48
C LEU A 21 5.87 -8.36 -10.61
N GLN A 22 5.43 -9.58 -10.29
CA GLN A 22 5.13 -10.60 -11.30
C GLN A 22 3.98 -10.16 -12.21
N LEU A 23 2.93 -9.57 -11.64
CA LEU A 23 1.78 -9.07 -12.39
C LEU A 23 2.18 -7.96 -13.36
N GLU A 24 3.06 -7.02 -12.95
CA GLU A 24 3.55 -5.98 -13.85
C GLU A 24 4.35 -6.56 -15.03
N ARG A 25 5.23 -7.53 -14.76
CA ARG A 25 5.99 -8.24 -15.81
C ARG A 25 5.06 -8.93 -16.80
N ARG A 26 4.06 -9.66 -16.29
CA ARG A 26 3.09 -10.40 -17.11
C ARG A 26 2.29 -9.48 -18.05
N ILE A 27 1.97 -8.27 -17.61
CA ILE A 27 1.24 -7.31 -18.44
C ILE A 27 2.11 -6.80 -19.57
N VAL A 28 3.36 -6.43 -19.26
CA VAL A 28 4.30 -5.96 -20.26
C VAL A 28 4.54 -7.03 -21.33
N THR A 29 4.71 -8.29 -20.93
CA THR A 29 4.88 -9.40 -21.89
C THR A 29 3.64 -9.60 -22.76
N MET A 30 2.43 -9.53 -22.19
CA MET A 30 1.20 -9.66 -22.98
C MET A 30 1.03 -8.49 -23.96
N GLN A 31 1.30 -7.25 -23.54
CA GLN A 31 1.19 -6.08 -24.41
C GLN A 31 2.25 -6.06 -25.52
N LEU A 32 3.46 -6.57 -25.26
CA LEU A 32 4.51 -6.71 -26.29
C LEU A 32 4.19 -7.83 -27.30
N ALA A 33 3.57 -8.92 -26.85
CA ALA A 33 3.10 -9.98 -27.76
C ALA A 33 2.06 -9.46 -28.76
N THR A 34 1.22 -8.53 -28.29
CA THR A 34 0.13 -7.91 -29.05
C THR A 34 0.58 -6.71 -29.89
N HIS A 35 1.54 -5.91 -29.41
CA HIS A 35 2.07 -4.72 -30.09
C HIS A 35 3.59 -4.83 -30.27
N LYS A 36 4.02 -5.65 -31.23
CA LYS A 36 5.44 -5.98 -31.48
C LYS A 36 6.33 -4.78 -31.83
N MET A 37 5.73 -3.64 -32.20
CA MET A 37 6.44 -2.42 -32.62
C MET A 37 6.67 -1.41 -31.48
N MET A 38 6.18 -1.66 -30.25
CA MET A 38 6.34 -0.74 -29.13
C MET A 38 7.45 -1.16 -28.16
N PHE A 39 8.21 -0.17 -27.67
CA PHE A 39 9.18 -0.41 -26.62
C PHE A 39 8.50 -0.57 -25.25
N PRO A 40 9.00 -1.44 -24.35
CA PRO A 40 8.40 -1.68 -23.03
C PRO A 40 8.18 -0.39 -22.20
N ASN A 41 9.07 0.58 -22.33
CA ASN A 41 8.99 1.85 -21.62
C ASN A 41 7.87 2.77 -22.15
N GLN A 42 7.59 2.73 -23.46
CA GLN A 42 6.50 3.50 -24.07
C GLN A 42 5.15 2.96 -23.61
N VAL A 43 4.99 1.63 -23.56
CA VAL A 43 3.78 0.96 -23.06
C VAL A 43 3.53 1.31 -21.58
N ARG A 44 4.57 1.24 -20.74
CA ARG A 44 4.46 1.61 -19.31
C ARG A 44 4.08 3.09 -19.13
N SER A 45 4.71 3.99 -19.88
CA SER A 45 4.46 5.43 -19.79
C SER A 45 3.06 5.81 -20.28
N GLY A 46 2.65 5.29 -21.43
CA GLY A 46 1.31 5.54 -22.00
C GLY A 46 0.21 5.09 -21.04
N ARG A 47 0.34 3.88 -20.48
CA ARG A 47 -0.63 3.36 -19.52
C ARG A 47 -0.69 4.14 -18.21
N LYS A 48 0.47 4.59 -17.70
CA LYS A 48 0.53 5.46 -16.52
C LYS A 48 -0.19 6.78 -16.76
N THR A 49 -0.06 7.34 -17.96
CA THR A 49 -0.73 8.58 -18.36
C THR A 49 -2.22 8.38 -18.52
N TYR A 50 -2.65 7.30 -19.19
CA TYR A 50 -4.06 6.94 -19.35
C TYR A 50 -4.78 6.80 -18.00
N ILE A 51 -4.25 5.97 -17.09
CA ILE A 51 -4.84 5.77 -15.75
C ILE A 51 -4.86 7.10 -14.97
N ARG A 52 -3.81 7.92 -15.10
CA ARG A 52 -3.76 9.23 -14.45
C ARG A 52 -4.84 10.17 -14.96
N ASN A 53 -5.12 10.17 -16.26
CA ASN A 53 -6.17 10.99 -16.86
C ASN A 53 -7.55 10.50 -16.42
N LEU A 54 -7.77 9.19 -16.36
CA LEU A 54 -8.99 8.59 -15.81
C LEU A 54 -9.30 9.13 -14.40
N TYR A 55 -8.29 9.16 -13.52
CA TYR A 55 -8.44 9.72 -12.17
C TYR A 55 -8.68 11.24 -12.15
N ARG A 56 -8.23 11.97 -13.17
CA ARG A 56 -8.39 13.44 -13.24
C ARG A 56 -9.78 13.83 -13.74
N GLU A 57 -10.36 13.03 -14.62
CA GLU A 57 -11.67 13.24 -15.21
C GLU A 57 -12.80 12.98 -14.20
N ASN A 58 -12.58 12.09 -13.22
CA ASN A 58 -13.55 11.82 -12.17
C ASN A 58 -13.22 12.57 -10.86
N THR A 59 -14.05 13.55 -10.51
CA THR A 59 -13.89 14.38 -9.31
C THR A 59 -13.91 13.56 -8.01
N ILE A 60 -14.78 12.57 -7.90
CA ILE A 60 -14.89 11.71 -6.70
C ILE A 60 -13.60 10.88 -6.57
N ALA A 61 -13.17 10.23 -7.65
CA ALA A 61 -11.95 9.42 -7.64
C ALA A 61 -10.70 10.25 -7.29
N LYS A 62 -10.63 11.50 -7.74
CA LYS A 62 -9.57 12.43 -7.37
C LYS A 62 -9.54 12.72 -5.87
N TRP A 63 -10.68 12.97 -5.25
CA TRP A 63 -10.78 13.24 -3.80
C TRP A 63 -10.47 12.00 -2.97
N VAL A 64 -11.06 10.85 -3.31
CA VAL A 64 -10.77 9.59 -2.62
C VAL A 64 -9.28 9.25 -2.73
N ARG A 65 -8.64 9.52 -3.86
CA ARG A 65 -7.18 9.34 -4.02
C ARG A 65 -6.37 10.25 -3.10
N ARG A 66 -6.78 11.50 -2.92
CA ARG A 66 -6.12 12.41 -1.97
C ARG A 66 -6.26 11.90 -0.54
N LEU A 67 -7.46 11.46 -0.14
CA LEU A 67 -7.69 10.87 1.19
C LEU A 67 -6.83 9.63 1.41
N GLY A 68 -6.78 8.72 0.43
CA GLY A 68 -5.93 7.53 0.49
C GLY A 68 -4.43 7.89 0.62
N LEU A 69 -3.95 8.89 -0.13
CA LEU A 69 -2.58 9.37 -0.04
C LEU A 69 -2.25 9.98 1.32
N ILE A 70 -3.10 10.89 1.82
CA ILE A 70 -2.90 11.53 3.12
C ILE A 70 -2.89 10.48 4.23
N GLY A 71 -3.87 9.57 4.24
CA GLY A 71 -3.93 8.48 5.22
C GLY A 71 -2.69 7.56 5.15
N SER A 72 -2.19 7.27 3.95
CA SER A 72 -0.98 6.45 3.79
C SER A 72 0.28 7.16 4.27
N ILE A 73 0.41 8.47 4.02
CA ILE A 73 1.55 9.27 4.47
C ILE A 73 1.52 9.39 6.00
N VAL A 74 0.37 9.75 6.57
CA VAL A 74 0.19 9.85 8.02
C VAL A 74 0.49 8.50 8.67
N GLY A 75 -0.11 7.41 8.19
CA GLY A 75 0.15 6.07 8.71
C GLY A 75 1.62 5.65 8.60
N GLY A 76 2.28 5.95 7.48
CA GLY A 76 3.71 5.67 7.33
C GLY A 76 4.58 6.45 8.33
N LEU A 77 4.29 7.73 8.53
CA LEU A 77 5.00 8.58 9.48
C LEU A 77 4.76 8.15 10.93
N THR A 78 3.53 7.84 11.31
CA THR A 78 3.24 7.40 12.68
C THR A 78 3.76 6.00 12.97
N LEU A 79 3.81 5.11 11.98
CA LEU A 79 4.53 3.83 12.12
C LEU A 79 6.02 4.05 12.37
N ALA A 80 6.67 4.92 11.58
CA ALA A 80 8.08 5.24 11.77
C ALA A 80 8.36 5.87 13.14
N TYR A 81 7.47 6.75 13.61
CA TYR A 81 7.54 7.36 14.94
C TYR A 81 7.33 6.33 16.06
N ALA A 82 6.34 5.43 15.92
CA ALA A 82 6.11 4.34 16.86
C ALA A 82 7.33 3.39 16.96
N ILE A 83 7.96 3.07 15.83
CA ILE A 83 9.20 2.29 15.76
C ILE A 83 10.35 3.04 16.46
N GLY A 84 10.49 4.35 16.18
CA GLY A 84 11.49 5.20 16.81
C GLY A 84 11.39 5.19 18.33
N ASN A 85 10.17 5.32 18.87
CA ASN A 85 9.94 5.26 20.31
C ASN A 85 10.12 3.85 20.88
N GLN A 86 9.69 2.79 20.18
CA GLN A 86 9.85 1.40 20.65
C GLN A 86 11.33 1.03 20.83
N PHE A 87 12.19 1.46 19.91
CA PHE A 87 13.62 1.12 19.87
C PHE A 87 14.50 2.35 20.15
N TYR A 88 14.07 3.21 21.08
CA TYR A 88 14.77 4.47 21.34
C TYR A 88 16.19 4.26 21.88
N SER A 89 16.41 3.18 22.65
CA SER A 89 17.72 2.90 23.26
C SER A 89 18.74 2.48 22.21
N GLU A 90 18.31 1.79 21.16
CA GLU A 90 19.14 1.42 20.01
C GLU A 90 19.32 2.59 19.03
N PHE A 91 18.25 3.32 18.72
CA PHE A 91 18.29 4.42 17.76
C PHE A 91 18.92 5.70 18.31
N GLY A 92 18.77 5.98 19.61
CA GLY A 92 19.36 7.16 20.26
C GLY A 92 20.89 7.14 20.26
N GLN A 93 21.50 5.96 20.13
CA GLN A 93 22.95 5.81 20.02
C GLN A 93 23.47 6.10 18.60
N LEU A 94 22.60 6.14 17.59
CA LEU A 94 22.99 6.39 16.21
C LEU A 94 23.12 7.89 15.96
N PRO A 95 24.32 8.42 15.59
CA PRO A 95 24.57 9.85 15.49
C PRO A 95 23.65 10.59 14.51
N ILE A 96 23.21 9.90 13.46
CA ILE A 96 22.29 10.47 12.47
C ILE A 96 20.88 10.56 13.07
N ILE A 97 20.40 9.53 13.76
CA ILE A 97 19.03 9.49 14.27
C ILE A 97 18.86 10.39 15.50
N GLY A 98 19.83 10.39 16.42
CA GLY A 98 19.81 11.25 17.62
C GLY A 98 19.81 12.75 17.32
N ASN A 99 20.29 13.17 16.13
CA ASN A 99 20.28 14.58 15.71
C ASN A 99 18.98 14.99 14.99
N PHE A 100 18.25 14.04 14.39
CA PHE A 100 17.03 14.33 13.61
C PHE A 100 15.73 13.97 14.33
N TYR A 101 15.80 13.09 15.32
CA TYR A 101 14.63 12.60 16.05
C TYR A 101 14.65 13.12 17.48
N VAL A 102 13.64 13.93 17.83
CA VAL A 102 13.43 14.37 19.21
C VAL A 102 12.76 13.23 19.95
N PHE A 103 13.55 12.53 20.76
CA PHE A 103 13.07 11.46 21.63
C PHE A 103 12.27 12.06 22.80
N PRO A 104 10.96 11.78 22.92
CA PRO A 104 10.14 12.28 24.01
C PRO A 104 10.51 11.59 25.33
N THR A 105 10.26 12.25 26.46
CA THR A 105 10.52 11.65 27.78
C THR A 105 9.56 10.52 28.14
N ASP A 106 8.36 10.49 27.54
CA ASP A 106 7.33 9.48 27.75
C ASP A 106 7.16 8.58 26.50
N TYR A 107 8.14 7.70 26.29
CA TYR A 107 8.23 6.81 25.12
C TYR A 107 7.04 5.86 24.97
N LEU A 108 6.48 5.37 26.09
CA LEU A 108 5.40 4.39 26.09
C LEU A 108 4.10 5.02 25.62
N THR A 109 3.73 6.13 26.23
CA THR A 109 2.51 6.87 25.88
C THR A 109 2.58 7.36 24.44
N GLU A 110 3.72 7.90 24.00
CA GLU A 110 3.92 8.40 22.64
C GLU A 110 3.88 7.30 21.58
N ARG A 111 4.45 6.13 21.85
CA ARG A 111 4.32 4.95 20.99
C ARG A 111 2.85 4.54 20.84
N ASP A 112 2.12 4.43 21.93
CA ASP A 112 0.74 3.94 21.92
C ASP A 112 -0.21 4.91 21.19
N HIS A 113 -0.04 6.22 21.40
CA HIS A 113 -0.75 7.24 20.62
C HIS A 113 -0.44 7.13 19.13
N ALA A 114 0.82 6.94 18.76
CA ALA A 114 1.21 6.79 17.36
C ALA A 114 0.61 5.52 16.73
N LEU A 115 0.51 4.42 17.48
CA LEU A 115 -0.15 3.19 17.03
C LEU A 115 -1.66 3.36 16.87
N TRP A 116 -2.32 4.16 17.72
CA TRP A 116 -3.72 4.53 17.51
C TRP A 116 -3.92 5.32 16.22
N VAL A 117 -3.10 6.34 16.00
CA VAL A 117 -3.17 7.14 14.77
C VAL A 117 -2.85 6.28 13.55
N LEU A 118 -1.88 5.35 13.64
CA LEU A 118 -1.58 4.38 12.59
C LEU A 118 -2.80 3.52 12.25
N ALA A 119 -3.48 2.94 13.24
CA ALA A 119 -4.64 2.09 13.02
C ALA A 119 -5.76 2.84 12.31
N VAL A 120 -6.08 4.06 12.75
CA VAL A 120 -7.11 4.90 12.11
C VAL A 120 -6.70 5.31 10.70
N ALA A 121 -5.46 5.76 10.52
CA ALA A 121 -4.95 6.21 9.22
C ALA A 121 -4.92 5.08 8.19
N THR A 122 -4.50 3.87 8.60
CA THR A 122 -4.49 2.68 7.72
C THR A 122 -5.90 2.23 7.39
N MET A 123 -6.87 2.30 8.31
CA MET A 123 -8.28 2.03 8.00
C MET A 123 -8.84 2.99 6.95
N ILE A 124 -8.64 4.30 7.14
CA ILE A 124 -9.10 5.33 6.19
C ILE A 124 -8.45 5.12 4.82
N ALA A 125 -7.12 4.93 4.79
CA ALA A 125 -6.39 4.66 3.56
C ALA A 125 -6.87 3.36 2.90
N GLY A 126 -7.07 2.31 3.68
CA GLY A 126 -7.50 1.01 3.20
C GLY A 126 -8.86 1.05 2.51
N VAL A 127 -9.84 1.73 3.10
CA VAL A 127 -11.16 1.95 2.49
C VAL A 127 -11.02 2.78 1.21
N ALA A 128 -10.30 3.90 1.26
CA ALA A 128 -10.12 4.78 0.10
C ALA A 128 -9.45 4.06 -1.08
N TRP A 129 -8.35 3.33 -0.83
CA TRP A 129 -7.62 2.60 -1.86
C TRP A 129 -8.39 1.39 -2.38
N SER A 130 -9.14 0.69 -1.54
CA SER A 130 -9.99 -0.44 -1.97
C SER A 130 -11.13 0.04 -2.88
N TRP A 131 -11.77 1.15 -2.50
CA TRP A 131 -12.79 1.78 -3.33
C TRP A 131 -12.20 2.24 -4.68
N LEU A 132 -11.03 2.88 -4.69
CA LEU A 132 -10.36 3.29 -5.92
C LEU A 132 -9.95 2.12 -6.80
N ALA A 133 -9.53 1.01 -6.20
CA ALA A 133 -9.18 -0.20 -6.93
C ALA A 133 -10.41 -0.76 -7.65
N LYS A 134 -11.56 -0.82 -6.95
CA LYS A 134 -12.83 -1.25 -7.54
C LYS A 134 -13.31 -0.28 -8.63
N TRP A 135 -13.28 1.01 -8.36
CA TRP A 135 -13.65 2.03 -9.36
C TRP A 135 -12.79 1.92 -10.62
N LEU A 136 -11.47 1.77 -10.48
CA LEU A 136 -10.57 1.61 -11.62
C LEU A 136 -10.85 0.31 -12.39
N HIS A 137 -11.12 -0.77 -11.67
CA HIS A 137 -11.51 -2.05 -12.25
C HIS A 137 -12.75 -1.90 -13.15
N ASP A 138 -13.82 -1.30 -12.61
CA ASP A 138 -15.07 -1.14 -13.34
C ASP A 138 -14.92 -0.20 -14.54
N ALA A 139 -14.12 0.87 -14.40
CA ALA A 139 -13.83 1.79 -15.50
C ALA A 139 -13.03 1.13 -16.64
N LEU A 140 -12.06 0.27 -16.31
CA LEU A 140 -11.29 -0.47 -17.31
C LEU A 140 -12.14 -1.53 -18.03
N LEU A 141 -13.00 -2.25 -17.30
CA LEU A 141 -13.94 -3.20 -17.91
C LEU A 141 -14.95 -2.50 -18.82
N ALA A 142 -15.44 -1.32 -18.43
CA ALA A 142 -16.33 -0.53 -19.28
C ALA A 142 -15.61 -0.09 -20.58
N ALA A 143 -14.36 0.38 -20.47
CA ALA A 143 -13.55 0.77 -21.63
C ALA A 143 -13.30 -0.39 -22.60
N ASN A 144 -13.04 -1.61 -22.08
CA ASN A 144 -12.90 -2.82 -22.88
C ASN A 144 -14.18 -3.20 -23.63
N LYS A 145 -15.36 -2.96 -23.03
CA LYS A 145 -16.65 -3.24 -23.67
C LYS A 145 -16.99 -2.24 -24.77
N THR A 146 -16.68 -0.96 -24.57
CA THR A 146 -16.98 0.11 -25.55
C THR A 146 -16.11 0.05 -26.81
N THR A 147 -14.90 -0.47 -26.71
CA THR A 147 -13.94 -0.56 -27.82
C THR A 147 -14.14 -1.81 -28.70
N GLY A 148 -15.00 -2.75 -28.29
CA GLY A 148 -15.15 -4.04 -28.95
C GLY A 148 -13.96 -4.94 -28.65
N VAL A 149 -14.21 -6.05 -27.95
CA VAL A 149 -13.24 -6.92 -27.26
C VAL A 149 -12.12 -7.54 -28.14
N GLN A 150 -12.07 -7.30 -29.45
CA GLN A 150 -11.19 -8.04 -30.38
C GLN A 150 -10.26 -7.17 -31.21
N SER A 151 -9.60 -6.20 -30.61
CA SER A 151 -8.44 -5.66 -31.30
C SER A 151 -7.28 -5.44 -30.37
N ALA A 152 -6.38 -6.42 -30.44
CA ALA A 152 -4.93 -6.28 -30.39
C ALA A 152 -4.35 -5.05 -31.13
N THR A 153 -5.15 -4.13 -31.67
CA THR A 153 -4.75 -2.84 -32.24
C THR A 153 -5.02 -1.65 -31.31
N ASP A 154 -5.78 -1.78 -30.22
CA ASP A 154 -5.95 -0.70 -29.24
C ASP A 154 -4.84 -0.71 -28.20
N LEU A 155 -4.09 0.39 -28.17
CA LEU A 155 -2.84 0.54 -27.43
C LEU A 155 -2.98 0.38 -25.91
N TYR A 156 -4.19 0.60 -25.39
CA TYR A 156 -4.46 0.68 -23.96
C TYR A 156 -5.26 -0.50 -23.41
N TRP A 157 -5.57 -1.48 -24.25
CA TRP A 157 -6.28 -2.70 -23.85
C TRP A 157 -5.55 -3.42 -22.71
N THR A 158 -6.30 -3.81 -21.67
CA THR A 158 -5.81 -4.65 -20.57
C THR A 158 -6.67 -5.92 -20.53
N PRO A 159 -6.09 -7.13 -20.54
CA PRO A 159 -6.85 -8.37 -20.40
C PRO A 159 -7.67 -8.42 -19.11
N ASP A 160 -8.91 -8.92 -19.19
CA ASP A 160 -9.85 -8.96 -18.07
C ASP A 160 -9.28 -9.72 -16.85
N GLU A 161 -8.61 -10.86 -17.08
CA GLU A 161 -7.93 -11.64 -16.04
C GLU A 161 -6.93 -10.79 -15.23
N ILE A 162 -6.22 -9.89 -15.91
CA ILE A 162 -5.25 -9.00 -15.27
C ILE A 162 -5.96 -7.91 -14.48
N ILE A 163 -7.06 -7.36 -15.01
CA ILE A 163 -7.86 -6.33 -14.31
C ILE A 163 -8.37 -6.90 -12.98
N HIS A 164 -8.87 -8.14 -12.97
CA HIS A 164 -9.31 -8.83 -11.76
C HIS A 164 -8.14 -9.10 -10.80
N GLN A 165 -7.01 -9.61 -11.28
CA GLN A 165 -5.83 -9.85 -10.43
C GLN A 165 -5.31 -8.55 -9.79
N ARG A 166 -5.37 -7.42 -10.51
CA ARG A 166 -4.99 -6.10 -9.97
C ARG A 166 -5.92 -5.62 -8.87
N LEU A 167 -7.22 -5.84 -9.02
CA LEU A 167 -8.19 -5.50 -7.98
C LEU A 167 -7.88 -6.27 -6.70
N TRP A 168 -7.76 -7.59 -6.81
CA TRP A 168 -7.48 -8.44 -5.65
C TRP A 168 -6.14 -8.12 -5.00
N LEU A 169 -5.07 -7.93 -5.79
CA LEU A 169 -3.77 -7.49 -5.28
C LEU A 169 -3.90 -6.23 -4.42
N LYS A 170 -4.66 -5.23 -4.89
CA LYS A 170 -4.85 -3.97 -4.16
C LYS A 170 -5.67 -4.17 -2.89
N ILE A 171 -6.76 -4.92 -2.96
CA ILE A 171 -7.60 -5.21 -1.78
C ILE A 171 -6.80 -6.00 -0.73
N THR A 172 -6.08 -7.04 -1.14
CA THR A 172 -5.22 -7.85 -0.25
C THR A 172 -4.15 -6.99 0.40
N LEU A 173 -3.45 -6.14 -0.36
CA LEU A 173 -2.44 -5.23 0.20
C LEU A 173 -3.04 -4.30 1.25
N GLN A 174 -4.18 -3.67 0.95
CA GLN A 174 -4.83 -2.77 1.92
C GLN A 174 -5.35 -3.51 3.14
N GLY A 175 -5.94 -4.69 2.96
CA GLY A 175 -6.38 -5.56 4.05
C GLY A 175 -5.24 -5.94 4.97
N LEU A 176 -4.09 -6.33 4.43
CA LEU A 176 -2.89 -6.66 5.21
C LEU A 176 -2.34 -5.46 5.97
N LEU A 177 -2.33 -4.26 5.37
CA LEU A 177 -1.89 -3.04 6.05
C LEU A 177 -2.82 -2.65 7.21
N VAL A 178 -4.13 -2.76 7.02
CA VAL A 178 -5.11 -2.50 8.08
C VAL A 178 -4.97 -3.52 9.20
N VAL A 179 -4.97 -4.82 8.86
CA VAL A 179 -4.81 -5.91 9.84
C VAL A 179 -3.48 -5.77 10.59
N GLY A 180 -2.39 -5.45 9.89
CA GLY A 180 -1.08 -5.22 10.51
C GLY A 180 -1.09 -4.04 11.48
N GLY A 181 -1.65 -2.89 11.07
CA GLY A 181 -1.75 -1.71 11.93
C GLY A 181 -2.57 -1.96 13.19
N VAL A 182 -3.73 -2.63 13.06
CA VAL A 182 -4.59 -2.98 14.20
C VAL A 182 -3.94 -4.03 15.10
N LEU A 183 -3.26 -5.03 14.53
CA LEU A 183 -2.55 -6.05 15.33
C LEU A 183 -1.41 -5.43 16.15
N LEU A 184 -0.67 -4.47 15.59
CA LEU A 184 0.36 -3.75 16.33
C LEU A 184 -0.23 -2.96 17.51
N LEU A 185 -1.36 -2.27 17.29
CA LEU A 185 -2.06 -1.56 18.36
C LEU A 185 -2.54 -2.52 19.47
N ILE A 186 -3.19 -3.62 19.11
CA ILE A 186 -3.67 -4.62 20.09
C ILE A 186 -2.49 -5.24 20.85
N ALA A 187 -1.39 -5.55 20.15
CA ALA A 187 -0.19 -6.07 20.78
C ALA A 187 0.40 -5.08 21.80
N ALA A 188 0.39 -3.79 21.50
CA ALA A 188 0.81 -2.75 22.44
C ALA A 188 -0.10 -2.69 23.67
N MET A 189 -1.41 -2.62 23.46
CA MET A 189 -2.40 -2.48 24.54
C MET A 189 -2.49 -3.72 25.45
N THR A 190 -2.12 -4.89 24.95
CA THR A 190 -2.12 -6.15 25.72
C THR A 190 -0.78 -6.44 26.40
N GLY A 191 0.20 -5.53 26.30
CA GLY A 191 1.55 -5.75 26.82
C GLY A 191 2.33 -6.86 26.10
N ALA A 192 1.87 -7.26 24.90
CA ALA A 192 2.55 -8.26 24.08
C ALA A 192 3.73 -7.67 23.30
N LEU A 193 3.81 -6.34 23.17
CA LEU A 193 5.03 -5.64 22.80
C LEU A 193 5.81 -5.31 24.08
N PRO A 194 7.14 -5.54 24.13
CA PRO A 194 7.98 -5.09 25.23
C PRO A 194 7.83 -3.59 25.47
N ASN A 195 8.13 -3.13 26.68
CA ASN A 195 8.21 -1.70 26.91
C ASN A 195 9.30 -1.09 26.02
N PRO A 196 9.16 0.18 25.62
CA PRO A 196 10.18 0.88 24.87
C PRO A 196 11.58 0.73 25.48
N GLY A 197 12.54 0.35 24.65
CA GLY A 197 13.95 0.19 25.03
C GLY A 197 14.29 -1.03 25.89
N GLU A 198 13.32 -1.88 26.24
CA GLU A 198 13.58 -3.20 26.82
C GLU A 198 13.96 -4.21 25.73
N ALA A 199 14.95 -5.05 26.02
CA ALA A 199 15.33 -6.12 25.11
C ALA A 199 14.18 -7.13 24.95
N TRP A 200 13.94 -7.57 23.72
CA TRP A 200 13.05 -8.68 23.43
C TRP A 200 13.70 -9.96 23.97
N ILE A 201 13.30 -10.43 25.15
CA ILE A 201 13.73 -11.70 25.75
C ILE A 201 13.00 -12.87 25.09
#